data_AF-A0A9E3JZ45-F1
#
_entry.id   AF-A0A9E3JZ45-F1
#
_cell.length_a   1.000
_cell.length_b   1.000
_cell.length_c   1.000
_cell.angle_alpha   90.00
_cell.angle_beta   90.00
_cell.angle_gamma   90.00
#
_symmetry.space_group_name_H-M   'P 1'
#
loop_
_entity.id
_entity.type
_entity.pdbx_description
1 polymer ?
#
loop_
_entity_poly.entity_id
_entity_poly.type
_entity_poly.pdbx_seq_one_letter_code
_entity_poly.pdbx_strand_id
1 'polypeptide(L)'
;TRGELNFTGPVGDPRLDILASRPNLDVVVGVAITGTALAPRVKLYSEPEMSDADKLSWLMLGRAPEGLGGADTALLQQAAIALLAGEDESQSDQLIKRLGLTDLSFRQQEDANAVKQTVVTLGRQLTRRWYVGYERGVNATTGSWQLIYRIAQRLTVRAQSGQDVSTDTNGNSLDVIYTWRWN
;
A
#
# COMPACT_ATOMS: atom_id res chain seq x y z
N THR A 1 -3.90 -16.32 -13.85
CA THR A 1 -2.87 -16.63 -12.83
C THR A 1 -2.43 -18.08 -12.96
N ARG A 2 -1.13 -18.37 -12.81
CA ARG A 2 -0.51 -19.71 -12.82
C ARG A 2 0.52 -19.77 -11.70
N GLY A 3 0.68 -20.92 -11.04
CA GLY A 3 1.69 -21.10 -9.98
C GLY A 3 2.18 -22.54 -9.95
N GLU A 4 3.35 -22.77 -10.52
CA GLU A 4 4.01 -24.08 -10.57
C GLU A 4 5.25 -24.05 -9.68
N LEU A 5 5.41 -25.11 -8.90
CA LEU A 5 6.47 -25.28 -7.92
C LEU A 5 7.16 -26.61 -8.22
N ASN A 6 8.37 -26.53 -8.78
CA ASN A 6 9.11 -27.69 -9.24
C ASN A 6 10.23 -28.05 -8.25
N PHE A 7 10.00 -29.13 -7.50
CA PHE A 7 10.94 -29.64 -6.50
C PHE A 7 11.98 -30.55 -7.15
N THR A 8 12.89 -29.97 -7.94
CA THR A 8 13.99 -30.68 -8.60
C THR A 8 15.33 -30.43 -7.88
N GLY A 9 15.33 -30.59 -6.55
CA GLY A 9 16.48 -30.26 -5.69
C GLY A 9 16.15 -30.33 -4.19
N PRO A 10 16.91 -29.62 -3.33
CA PRO A 10 16.61 -29.52 -1.90
C PRO A 10 15.17 -29.05 -1.66
N VAL A 11 14.46 -29.71 -0.75
CA VAL A 11 13.04 -29.40 -0.43
C VAL A 11 12.81 -27.95 0.02
N GLY A 12 13.85 -27.27 0.51
CA GLY A 12 13.82 -25.85 0.89
C GLY A 12 14.08 -24.87 -0.25
N ASP A 13 14.45 -25.33 -1.45
CA ASP A 13 14.73 -24.47 -2.61
C ASP A 13 14.07 -24.96 -3.91
N PRO A 14 12.72 -25.03 -3.96
CA PRO A 14 12.03 -25.38 -5.19
C PRO A 14 12.25 -24.33 -6.27
N ARG A 15 12.18 -24.77 -7.53
CA ARG A 15 12.12 -23.88 -8.67
C ARG A 15 10.72 -23.27 -8.76
N LEU A 16 10.65 -21.95 -8.76
CA LEU A 16 9.42 -21.17 -8.86
C LEU A 16 9.13 -20.85 -10.33
N ASP A 17 7.89 -21.06 -10.76
CA ASP A 17 7.32 -20.49 -11.98
C ASP A 17 5.89 -20.01 -11.69
N ILE A 18 5.77 -18.73 -11.31
CA ILE A 18 4.53 -18.14 -10.85
C ILE A 18 4.19 -16.94 -11.72
N LEU A 19 3.00 -16.92 -12.30
CA LEU A 19 2.43 -15.80 -13.04
C LEU A 19 1.20 -15.25 -12.30
N ALA A 20 1.36 -14.10 -11.67
CA ALA A 20 0.28 -13.36 -11.03
C ALA A 20 -0.23 -12.27 -11.98
N SER A 21 -1.50 -12.32 -12.39
CA SER A 21 -2.14 -11.31 -13.24
C SER A 21 -3.22 -10.56 -12.46
N ARG A 22 -3.36 -9.25 -12.70
CA ARG A 22 -4.43 -8.45 -12.08
C ARG A 22 -5.75 -8.71 -12.81
N PRO A 23 -6.81 -9.18 -12.12
CA PRO A 23 -8.13 -9.37 -12.73
C PRO A 23 -8.85 -8.02 -12.94
N ASN A 24 -9.86 -7.99 -13.81
CA ASN A 24 -10.72 -6.82 -14.10
C ASN A 24 -10.00 -5.63 -14.77
N LEU A 25 -9.08 -5.90 -15.68
CA LEU A 25 -8.50 -4.90 -16.58
C LEU A 25 -8.77 -5.31 -18.03
N ASP A 26 -8.88 -4.32 -18.92
CA ASP A 26 -8.97 -4.55 -20.37
C ASP A 26 -7.68 -5.15 -20.95
N VAL A 27 -6.58 -5.07 -20.20
CA VAL A 27 -5.26 -5.57 -20.57
C VAL A 27 -4.75 -6.54 -19.50
N VAL A 28 -4.17 -7.66 -19.92
CA VAL A 28 -3.59 -8.63 -18.98
C VAL A 28 -2.22 -8.13 -18.55
N VAL A 29 -2.14 -7.59 -17.33
CA VAL A 29 -0.86 -7.15 -16.74
C VAL A 29 -0.61 -7.91 -15.45
N GLY A 30 0.66 -8.28 -15.25
CA GLY A 30 1.03 -9.18 -14.18
C GLY A 30 2.51 -9.15 -13.80
N VAL A 31 2.84 -9.98 -12.83
CA VAL A 31 4.18 -10.22 -12.32
C VAL A 31 4.50 -11.70 -12.52
N ALA A 32 5.61 -11.97 -13.19
CA ALA A 32 6.20 -13.29 -13.33
C ALA A 32 7.33 -13.45 -12.31
N ILE A 33 7.26 -14.48 -11.48
CA ILE A 33 8.28 -14.85 -10.51
C ILE A 33 8.88 -16.18 -10.97
N THR A 34 10.17 -16.14 -11.28
CA THR A 34 10.94 -17.29 -11.79
C THR A 34 12.18 -17.51 -10.92
N GLY A 35 12.89 -18.63 -11.09
CA GLY A 35 14.14 -18.89 -10.36
C GLY A 35 13.93 -19.89 -9.22
N THR A 36 14.71 -19.79 -8.15
CA THR A 36 14.59 -20.68 -6.99
C THR A 36 13.98 -19.93 -5.81
N ALA A 37 13.47 -20.64 -4.79
CA ALA A 37 12.87 -20.01 -3.62
C ALA A 37 13.87 -19.17 -2.82
N LEU A 38 15.16 -19.53 -2.84
CA LEU A 38 16.25 -18.76 -2.23
C LEU A 38 16.72 -17.58 -3.09
N ALA A 39 16.54 -17.64 -4.40
CA ALA A 39 16.93 -16.58 -5.33
C ALA A 39 15.82 -16.29 -6.37
N PRO A 40 14.67 -15.74 -5.93
CA PRO A 40 13.56 -15.43 -6.82
C PRO A 40 13.92 -14.26 -7.75
N ARG A 41 13.56 -14.38 -9.02
CA ARG A 41 13.68 -13.34 -10.05
C ARG A 41 12.29 -12.86 -10.45
N VAL A 42 12.04 -11.58 -10.19
CA VAL A 42 10.76 -10.94 -10.49
C VAL A 42 10.87 -10.19 -11.82
N LYS A 43 9.90 -10.38 -12.70
CA LYS A 43 9.76 -9.67 -13.98
C LYS A 43 8.32 -9.23 -14.21
N LEU A 44 8.15 -8.13 -14.93
CA LEU A 44 6.84 -7.62 -15.32
C LEU A 44 6.36 -8.33 -16.59
N TYR A 45 5.10 -8.78 -16.58
CA TYR A 45 4.45 -9.41 -17.72
C TYR A 45 3.27 -8.56 -18.19
N SER A 46 3.08 -8.48 -19.51
CA SER A 46 1.88 -7.89 -20.08
C SER A 46 1.51 -8.54 -21.40
N GLU A 47 0.22 -8.57 -21.67
CA GLU A 47 -0.34 -9.00 -22.94
C GLU A 47 -1.49 -8.05 -23.32
N PRO A 48 -1.33 -7.19 -24.35
CA PRO A 48 -0.18 -7.08 -25.26
C PRO A 48 1.13 -6.58 -24.62
N GLU A 49 2.26 -6.81 -25.31
CA GLU A 49 3.58 -6.38 -24.86
C GLU A 49 3.69 -4.84 -24.88
N MET A 50 3.99 -4.25 -23.73
CA MET A 50 4.11 -2.79 -23.53
C MET A 50 5.44 -2.44 -22.85
N SER A 51 5.75 -1.15 -22.70
CA SER A 51 6.96 -0.73 -21.99
C SER A 51 6.86 -1.06 -20.49
N ASP A 52 7.97 -1.32 -19.81
CA ASP A 52 7.95 -1.67 -18.38
C ASP A 52 7.33 -0.57 -17.50
N ALA A 53 7.46 0.70 -17.92
CA ALA A 53 6.79 1.83 -17.28
C ALA A 53 5.26 1.74 -17.39
N ASP A 54 4.75 1.36 -18.56
CA ASP A 54 3.31 1.15 -18.77
C ASP A 54 2.81 -0.04 -17.95
N LYS A 55 3.58 -1.15 -17.91
CA LYS A 55 3.24 -2.34 -17.11
C LYS A 55 3.07 -1.98 -15.64
N LEU A 56 4.01 -1.19 -15.10
CA LEU A 56 3.95 -0.71 -13.71
C LEU A 56 2.75 0.22 -13.48
N SER A 57 2.48 1.15 -14.40
CA SER A 57 1.31 2.03 -14.30
C SER A 57 0.00 1.24 -14.26
N TRP A 58 -0.15 0.23 -15.09
CA TRP A 58 -1.33 -0.65 -15.06
C TRP A 58 -1.42 -1.49 -13.78
N LEU A 59 -0.29 -1.96 -13.24
CA LEU A 59 -0.27 -2.71 -11.98
C LEU A 59 -0.58 -1.83 -10.77
N MET A 60 -0.04 -0.62 -10.72
CA MET A 60 -0.17 0.28 -9.58
C MET A 60 -1.47 1.11 -9.66
N LEU A 61 -1.71 1.76 -10.80
CA LEU A 61 -2.81 2.71 -11.00
C LEU A 61 -4.00 2.08 -11.74
N GLY A 62 -3.83 0.95 -12.43
CA GLY A 62 -4.91 0.32 -13.20
C GLY A 62 -5.22 1.00 -14.55
N ARG A 63 -4.34 1.90 -15.02
CA ARG A 63 -4.47 2.59 -16.30
C ARG A 63 -3.11 2.94 -16.92
N ALA A 64 -3.10 3.17 -18.24
CA ALA A 64 -1.93 3.62 -18.98
C ALA A 64 -1.42 4.99 -18.48
N PRO A 65 -0.12 5.28 -18.62
CA PRO A 65 0.46 6.57 -18.24
C PRO A 65 0.20 7.69 -19.28
N GLU A 66 -0.49 7.40 -20.38
CA GLU A 66 -0.95 8.44 -21.31
C GLU A 66 -2.04 9.29 -20.63
N GLY A 67 -1.60 10.35 -19.98
CA GLY A 67 -2.42 11.22 -19.13
C GLY A 67 -1.72 11.68 -17.84
N LEU A 68 -0.50 11.21 -17.56
CA LEU A 68 0.28 11.66 -16.40
C LEU A 68 0.67 13.13 -16.54
N GLY A 69 -0.07 14.01 -15.87
CA GLY A 69 0.35 15.41 -15.67
C GLY A 69 1.62 15.48 -14.81
N GLY A 70 2.29 16.63 -14.79
CA GLY A 70 3.57 16.82 -14.07
C GLY A 70 3.59 16.43 -12.58
N ALA A 71 2.41 16.28 -11.95
CA ALA A 71 2.28 15.77 -10.58
C ALA A 71 2.61 14.28 -10.46
N ASP A 72 2.31 13.48 -11.49
CA ASP A 72 2.49 12.03 -11.45
C ASP A 72 3.94 11.62 -11.69
N THR A 73 4.70 12.44 -12.44
CA THR A 73 6.16 12.27 -12.56
C THR A 73 6.89 12.58 -11.26
N ALA A 74 6.39 13.52 -10.45
CA ALA A 74 6.90 13.79 -9.12
C ALA A 74 6.64 12.62 -8.15
N LEU A 75 5.45 12.00 -8.22
CA LEU A 75 5.12 10.82 -7.42
C LEU A 75 5.99 9.60 -7.78
N LEU A 76 6.25 9.38 -9.07
CA LEU A 76 7.14 8.31 -9.51
C LEU A 76 8.60 8.53 -9.07
N GLN A 77 9.10 9.77 -9.11
CA GLN A 77 10.42 10.09 -8.57
C GLN A 77 10.50 9.87 -7.06
N GLN A 78 9.47 10.25 -6.30
CA GLN A 78 9.42 9.99 -4.86
C GLN A 78 9.40 8.49 -4.54
N ALA A 79 8.63 7.70 -5.30
CA ALA A 79 8.60 6.25 -5.16
C ALA A 79 9.95 5.61 -5.51
N ALA A 80 10.61 6.08 -6.57
CA ALA A 80 11.95 5.62 -6.95
C ALA A 80 13.00 5.97 -5.88
N ILE A 81 12.95 7.16 -5.28
CA ILE A 81 13.83 7.55 -4.17
C ILE A 81 13.55 6.68 -2.94
N ALA A 82 12.29 6.39 -2.61
CA ALA A 82 11.95 5.51 -1.49
C ALA A 82 12.45 4.07 -1.69
N LEU A 83 12.43 3.57 -2.93
CA LEU A 83 12.99 2.27 -3.28
C LEU A 83 14.53 2.28 -3.28
N LEU A 84 15.17 3.36 -3.77
CA LEU A 84 16.62 3.54 -3.78
C LEU A 84 17.20 3.81 -2.38
N ALA A 85 16.42 4.44 -1.51
CA ALA A 85 16.77 4.65 -0.10
C ALA A 85 16.88 3.34 0.67
N GLY A 86 16.37 2.24 0.09
CA GLY A 86 16.51 0.91 0.64
C GLY A 86 15.66 0.71 1.89
N GLU A 87 15.29 -0.54 2.08
CA GLU A 87 14.61 -1.11 3.24
C GLU A 87 15.45 -1.05 4.53
N ASP A 88 16.32 -0.04 4.68
CA ASP A 88 17.07 0.19 5.91
C ASP A 88 16.15 0.91 6.90
N GLU A 89 15.60 0.10 7.81
CA GLU A 89 14.89 0.45 9.04
C GLU A 89 15.52 1.70 9.66
N SER A 90 14.95 2.86 9.34
CA SER A 90 15.52 4.16 9.65
C SER A 90 15.85 4.26 11.15
N GLN A 91 16.97 4.89 11.53
CA GLN A 91 17.29 5.10 12.95
C GLN A 91 16.17 5.84 13.71
N SER A 92 15.32 6.58 12.98
CA SER A 92 14.05 7.14 13.44
C SER A 92 13.05 6.09 13.93
N ASP A 93 12.92 4.95 13.26
CA ASP A 93 12.02 3.84 13.66
C ASP A 93 12.39 3.29 15.05
N GLN A 94 13.69 3.20 15.35
CA GLN A 94 14.16 2.76 16.67
C GLN A 94 13.88 3.80 17.76
N LEU A 95 13.96 5.10 17.45
CA LEU A 95 13.63 6.18 18.39
C LEU A 95 12.11 6.28 18.63
N ILE A 96 11.30 6.14 17.58
CA ILE A 96 9.83 6.13 17.64
C ILE A 96 9.33 4.94 18.45
N LYS A 97 9.94 3.74 18.28
CA LYS A 97 9.66 2.56 19.11
C LYS A 97 9.98 2.77 20.60
N ARG A 98 11.04 3.51 20.94
CA ARG A 98 11.35 3.87 22.35
C ARG A 98 10.33 4.82 22.97
N LEU A 99 9.68 5.66 22.15
CA LEU A 99 8.56 6.50 22.57
C LEU A 99 7.22 5.74 22.63
N GLY A 100 7.23 4.43 22.35
CA GLY A 100 6.05 3.56 22.38
C GLY A 100 5.12 3.71 21.16
N LEU A 101 5.58 4.39 20.12
CA LEU A 101 4.87 4.58 18.85
C LEU A 101 5.46 3.60 17.83
N THR A 102 4.65 3.13 16.89
CA THR A 102 5.11 2.19 15.85
C THR A 102 5.26 2.88 14.51
N ASP A 103 4.42 3.89 14.25
CA ASP A 103 4.38 4.58 12.98
C ASP A 103 4.17 6.06 13.24
N LEU A 104 5.05 6.89 12.68
CA LEU A 104 4.91 8.34 12.72
C LEU A 104 5.22 8.86 11.32
N SER A 105 4.19 9.27 10.60
CA SER A 105 4.36 9.70 9.20
C SER A 105 3.85 11.12 9.02
N PHE A 106 4.66 11.92 8.31
CA PHE A 106 4.32 13.27 7.89
C PHE A 106 4.05 13.23 6.39
N ARG A 107 2.82 13.56 5.98
CA ARG A 107 2.44 13.66 4.56
C ARG A 107 2.10 15.11 4.26
N GLN A 108 2.84 15.74 3.37
CA GLN A 108 2.54 17.08 2.87
C GLN A 108 1.83 16.93 1.52
N GLN A 109 0.54 17.26 1.49
CA GLN A 109 -0.24 17.29 0.26
C GLN A 109 -0.12 18.69 -0.34
N GLU A 110 0.61 18.80 -1.46
CA GLU A 110 0.69 20.01 -2.26
C GLU A 110 -0.33 19.91 -3.40
N ASP A 111 -1.50 20.51 -3.21
CA ASP A 111 -2.47 20.68 -4.27
C ASP A 111 -2.16 21.99 -5.02
N ALA A 112 -2.09 21.94 -6.35
CA ALA A 112 -1.63 23.06 -7.18
C ALA A 112 -2.50 24.34 -7.07
N ASN A 113 -3.70 24.24 -6.49
CA ASN A 113 -4.61 25.35 -6.22
C ASN A 113 -5.20 25.34 -4.80
N ALA A 114 -4.73 24.49 -3.88
CA ALA A 114 -5.24 24.42 -2.51
C ALA A 114 -4.14 24.65 -1.47
N VAL A 115 -4.57 25.09 -0.29
CA VAL A 115 -3.69 25.39 0.85
C VAL A 115 -2.86 24.15 1.19
N LYS A 116 -1.55 24.33 1.38
CA LYS A 116 -0.63 23.26 1.80
C LYS A 116 -1.20 22.54 3.02
N GLN A 117 -1.66 21.29 2.83
CA GLN A 117 -2.26 20.50 3.89
C GLN A 117 -1.23 19.49 4.40
N THR A 118 -0.64 19.78 5.54
CA THR A 118 0.21 18.83 6.26
C THR A 118 -0.68 17.89 7.06
N VAL A 119 -0.61 16.59 6.78
CA VAL A 119 -1.31 15.54 7.54
C VAL A 119 -0.27 14.79 8.36
N VAL A 120 -0.52 14.72 9.67
CA VAL A 120 0.28 13.94 10.62
C VAL A 120 -0.50 12.68 10.95
N THR A 121 0.08 11.53 10.68
CA THR A 121 -0.46 10.22 11.09
C THR A 121 0.39 9.67 12.22
N LEU A 122 -0.29 9.26 13.29
CA LEU A 122 0.26 8.62 14.47
C LEU A 122 -0.34 7.22 14.56
N GLY A 123 0.49 6.19 14.42
CA GLY A 123 0.10 4.78 14.51
C GLY A 123 0.82 4.09 15.66
N ARG A 124 0.07 3.23 16.37
CA ARG A 124 0.62 2.32 17.36
C ARG A 124 0.09 0.92 17.16
N GLN A 125 1.01 -0.03 17.01
CA GLN A 125 0.70 -1.44 17.00
C GLN A 125 0.81 -2.00 18.42
N LEU A 126 -0.35 -2.22 19.06
CA LEU A 126 -0.41 -2.76 20.42
C LEU A 126 -0.07 -4.26 20.45
N THR A 127 -0.41 -4.99 19.39
CA THR A 127 -0.16 -6.43 19.25
C THR A 127 -0.16 -6.78 17.76
N ARG A 128 0.31 -7.97 17.37
CA ARG A 128 0.19 -8.51 15.99
C ARG A 128 -1.25 -8.50 15.41
N ARG A 129 -2.26 -8.24 16.25
CA ARG A 129 -3.69 -8.28 15.95
C ARG A 129 -4.40 -6.93 16.14
N TRP A 130 -3.79 -5.98 16.87
CA TRP A 130 -4.42 -4.72 17.26
C TRP A 130 -3.58 -3.55 16.76
N TYR A 131 -4.17 -2.73 15.91
CA TYR A 131 -3.57 -1.50 15.39
C TYR A 131 -4.51 -0.31 15.64
N VAL A 132 -3.95 0.76 16.18
CA VAL A 132 -4.65 2.02 16.42
C VAL A 132 -3.91 3.10 15.66
N GLY A 133 -4.62 3.82 14.80
CA GLY A 133 -4.10 4.97 14.08
C GLY A 133 -4.92 6.22 14.37
N TYR A 134 -4.27 7.36 14.47
CA TYR A 134 -4.89 8.66 14.57
C TYR A 134 -4.27 9.58 13.52
N GLU A 135 -5.10 10.24 12.72
CA GLU A 135 -4.65 11.14 11.67
C GLU A 135 -5.20 12.54 11.93
N ARG A 136 -4.34 13.54 11.81
CA ARG A 136 -4.72 14.93 12.01
C ARG A 136 -4.03 15.83 10.99
N GLY A 137 -4.84 16.58 10.25
CA GLY A 137 -4.34 17.68 9.45
C GLY A 137 -3.89 18.83 10.35
N VAL A 138 -2.68 19.35 10.18
CA VAL A 138 -2.17 20.53 10.90
C VAL A 138 -2.95 21.78 10.51
N ASN A 139 -3.46 21.82 9.27
CA ASN A 139 -4.30 22.90 8.74
C ASN A 139 -5.81 22.56 8.73
N ALA A 140 -6.18 21.37 9.21
CA ALA A 140 -7.58 20.95 9.33
C ALA A 140 -8.03 21.10 10.79
N THR A 141 -9.18 21.72 11.02
CA THR A 141 -9.80 21.80 12.36
C THR A 141 -10.19 20.43 12.90
N THR A 142 -10.20 19.42 12.02
CA THR A 142 -10.81 18.13 12.26
C THR A 142 -9.82 16.99 12.07
N GLY A 143 -9.79 16.06 13.03
CA GLY A 143 -8.98 14.85 12.97
C GLY A 143 -9.85 13.62 12.74
N SER A 144 -9.29 12.60 12.11
CA SER A 144 -9.91 11.29 11.92
C SER A 144 -9.18 10.25 12.75
N TRP A 145 -9.94 9.29 13.30
CA TRP A 145 -9.36 8.16 14.02
C TRP A 145 -9.70 6.86 13.31
N GLN A 146 -8.75 5.92 13.32
CA GLN A 146 -8.89 4.61 12.71
C GLN A 146 -8.46 3.52 13.70
N LEU A 147 -9.33 2.55 13.92
CA LEU A 147 -9.10 1.38 14.73
C LEU A 147 -9.19 0.14 13.85
N ILE A 148 -8.10 -0.61 13.75
CA ILE A 148 -8.05 -1.85 12.98
C ILE A 148 -7.83 -3.01 13.93
N TYR A 149 -8.81 -3.91 13.99
CA TYR A 149 -8.75 -5.10 14.81
C TYR A 149 -8.84 -6.37 13.97
N ARG A 150 -7.82 -7.23 14.10
CA ARG A 150 -7.71 -8.53 13.42
C ARG A 150 -8.01 -9.65 14.41
N ILE A 151 -9.28 -10.07 14.48
CA ILE A 151 -9.74 -11.09 15.44
C ILE A 151 -9.16 -12.47 15.11
N ALA A 152 -9.09 -12.82 13.83
CA ALA A 152 -8.55 -14.09 13.35
C ALA A 152 -7.82 -13.91 12.01
N GLN A 153 -7.11 -14.94 11.53
CA GLN A 153 -6.47 -14.96 10.21
C GLN A 153 -7.45 -14.65 9.05
N ARG A 154 -8.77 -14.78 9.31
CA ARG A 154 -9.85 -14.69 8.32
C ARG A 154 -10.80 -13.51 8.55
N LEU A 155 -10.67 -12.80 9.67
CA LEU A 155 -11.58 -11.74 10.10
C LEU A 155 -10.79 -10.49 10.46
N THR A 156 -10.91 -9.46 9.61
CA THR A 156 -10.48 -8.09 9.93
C THR A 156 -11.69 -7.17 10.07
N VAL A 157 -11.76 -6.47 11.20
CA VAL A 157 -12.70 -5.39 11.50
C VAL A 157 -11.93 -4.08 11.44
N ARG A 158 -12.42 -3.12 10.67
CA ARG A 158 -11.90 -1.76 10.64
C ARG A 158 -13.02 -0.84 11.07
N ALA A 159 -12.78 -0.04 12.10
CA ALA A 159 -13.65 1.06 12.49
C ALA A 159 -12.90 2.35 12.17
N GLN A 160 -13.45 3.17 11.29
CA GLN A 160 -12.91 4.48 10.99
C GLN A 160 -13.94 5.54 11.33
N SER A 161 -13.48 6.65 11.87
CA SER A 161 -14.29 7.84 12.04
C SER A 161 -13.59 9.03 11.42
N GLY A 162 -14.16 9.52 10.34
CA GLY A 162 -13.90 10.84 9.81
C GLY A 162 -15.04 11.75 10.24
N GLN A 163 -14.76 13.02 10.47
CA GLN A 163 -15.82 14.01 10.32
C GLN A 163 -15.69 14.51 8.89
N ASP A 164 -16.52 13.97 8.01
CA ASP A 164 -16.65 14.51 6.67
C ASP A 164 -17.38 15.85 6.79
N VAL A 165 -16.69 16.96 6.54
CA VAL A 165 -17.36 18.23 6.23
C VAL A 165 -17.86 18.13 4.78
N SER A 166 -18.84 17.26 4.57
CA SER A 166 -19.69 17.30 3.38
C SER A 166 -20.91 18.16 3.73
N THR A 167 -21.17 19.18 2.92
CA THR A 167 -21.99 20.38 3.18
C THR A 167 -23.48 20.18 3.57
N ASP A 168 -23.93 18.98 3.97
CA ASP A 168 -25.32 18.79 4.44
C ASP A 168 -25.50 17.77 5.59
N THR A 169 -24.44 17.31 6.26
CA THR A 169 -24.63 16.48 7.47
C THR A 169 -23.52 16.71 8.48
N ASN A 170 -23.87 17.35 9.59
CA ASN A 170 -23.07 17.40 10.82
C ASN A 170 -23.05 16.00 11.46
N GLY A 171 -22.40 15.05 10.81
CA GLY A 171 -22.43 13.63 11.20
C GLY A 171 -21.03 13.12 11.46
N ASN A 172 -20.73 12.75 12.71
CA ASN A 172 -19.68 11.77 12.97
C ASN A 172 -20.03 10.50 12.19
N SER A 173 -19.36 10.25 11.07
CA SER A 173 -19.49 8.98 10.38
C SER A 173 -18.62 7.95 11.11
N LEU A 174 -19.23 6.84 11.51
CA LEU A 174 -18.53 5.66 12.01
C LEU A 174 -18.74 4.57 10.98
N ASP A 175 -17.71 4.29 10.21
CA ASP A 175 -17.75 3.24 9.21
C ASP A 175 -17.05 2.00 9.75
N VAL A 176 -17.77 0.87 9.73
CA VAL A 176 -17.29 -0.42 10.21
C VAL A 176 -17.23 -1.39 9.04
N ILE A 177 -16.01 -1.61 8.56
CA ILE A 177 -15.75 -2.51 7.43
C ILE A 177 -15.33 -3.87 7.96
N TYR A 178 -16.09 -4.89 7.57
CA TYR A 178 -15.84 -6.29 7.90
C TYR A 178 -15.38 -7.05 6.66
N THR A 179 -14.26 -7.77 6.75
CA THR A 179 -13.78 -8.63 5.66
C THR A 179 -13.66 -10.06 6.13
N TRP A 180 -14.42 -10.96 5.51
CA TRP A 180 -14.34 -12.41 5.70
C TRP A 180 -13.74 -13.07 4.46
N ARG A 181 -12.67 -13.84 4.65
CA ARG A 181 -12.05 -14.63 3.57
C ARG A 181 -12.46 -16.10 3.69
N TRP A 182 -13.27 -16.58 2.73
CA TRP A 182 -13.46 -18.01 2.48
C TRP A 182 -12.30 -18.52 1.61
N ASN A 183 -11.85 -19.74 1.88
CA ASN A 183 -10.80 -20.39 1.08
C ASN A 183 -11.34 -20.76 -0.30
#